data_AF-A0A961L9Y2-F1
#
_entry.id   AF-A0A961L9Y2-F1
#
_cell.length_a   1.000
_cell.length_b   1.000
_cell.length_c   1.000
_cell.angle_alpha   90.00
_cell.angle_beta   90.00
_cell.angle_gamma   90.00
#
_symmetry.space_group_name_H-M   'P 1'
#
loop_
_entity.id
_entity.type
_entity.pdbx_description
1 polymer ?
#
loop_
_entity_poly.entity_id
_entity_poly.type
_entity_poly.pdbx_seq_one_letter_code
_entity_poly.pdbx_strand_id
1 'polypeptide(L)'
;ARYPRSMYALAIEPKTKQDEVKLLSAMHRLCEEDPTLTCDHDAQTHELVLSGMGELHLRVAIERLKNRFSLEVSSRKPRVAYRETITARAEGHYRLKKQTGGAGQFAEVFLRIEPLARGAGFEFASEVFGGAIPTQFIPSVEKGVTEALDQGPLGGYPVQDVRVVVYDGKAHSVDSKDMAFRTAGKRAFRDAFLKARG
;
A
#
# COMPACT_ATOMS: atom_id res chain seq x y z
N ALA A 1 17.05 -7.87 25.95
CA ALA A 1 17.54 -6.51 26.22
C ALA A 1 16.83 -5.54 25.27
N ARG A 2 16.28 -4.43 25.77
CA ARG A 2 15.61 -3.42 24.94
C ARG A 2 16.66 -2.40 24.50
N TYR A 3 17.22 -2.58 23.30
CA TYR A 3 18.19 -1.66 22.74
C TYR A 3 17.51 -0.33 22.35
N PRO A 4 18.23 0.81 22.41
CA PRO A 4 17.68 2.10 21.99
C PRO A 4 17.24 2.03 20.53
N ARG A 5 16.09 2.64 20.21
CA ARG A 5 15.57 2.67 18.83
C ARG A 5 16.57 3.40 17.94
N SER A 6 17.03 2.74 16.88
CA SER A 6 17.87 3.33 15.83
C SER A 6 17.23 4.63 15.32
N MET A 7 17.99 5.72 15.37
CA MET A 7 17.51 7.07 15.00
C MET A 7 17.91 7.46 13.57
N TYR A 8 18.84 6.73 12.95
CA TYR A 8 19.33 7.00 11.60
C TYR A 8 19.21 5.76 10.73
N ALA A 9 18.83 5.96 9.46
CA ALA A 9 18.69 4.92 8.46
C ALA A 9 19.29 5.36 7.12
N LEU A 10 19.92 4.41 6.42
CA LEU A 10 20.46 4.56 5.06
C LEU A 10 19.97 3.42 4.20
N ALA A 11 19.52 3.71 2.98
CA ALA A 11 19.34 2.69 1.97
C ALA A 11 20.72 2.32 1.42
N ILE A 12 21.02 1.03 1.39
CA ILE A 12 22.26 0.46 0.90
C ILE A 12 22.02 -0.42 -0.31
N GLU A 13 22.95 -0.38 -1.25
CA GLU A 13 22.86 -1.08 -2.53
C GLU A 13 24.26 -1.62 -2.89
N PRO A 14 24.38 -2.89 -3.31
CA PRO A 14 25.65 -3.40 -3.80
C PRO A 14 25.97 -2.77 -5.16
N LYS A 15 27.24 -2.48 -5.44
CA LYS A 15 27.64 -1.98 -6.76
C LYS A 15 27.34 -2.97 -7.90
N THR A 16 27.29 -4.27 -7.59
CA THR A 16 27.00 -5.32 -8.58
C THR A 16 25.83 -6.19 -8.11
N LYS A 17 24.99 -6.64 -9.06
CA LYS A 17 23.87 -7.55 -8.76
C LYS A 17 24.34 -8.91 -8.21
N GLN A 18 25.56 -9.34 -8.57
CA GLN A 18 26.12 -10.62 -8.09
C GLN A 18 26.43 -10.60 -6.59
N ASP A 19 26.61 -9.41 -6.02
CA ASP A 19 26.94 -9.23 -4.61
C ASP A 19 25.71 -9.02 -3.71
N GLU A 20 24.50 -9.00 -4.26
CA GLU A 20 23.26 -8.80 -3.50
C GLU A 20 23.01 -9.91 -2.47
N VAL A 21 23.21 -11.17 -2.86
CA VAL A 21 23.10 -12.33 -1.95
C VAL A 21 24.18 -12.30 -0.87
N LYS A 22 25.40 -11.86 -1.24
CA LYS A 22 26.51 -11.71 -0.30
C LYS A 22 26.27 -10.56 0.67
N LEU A 23 25.66 -9.47 0.22
CA LEU A 23 25.31 -8.32 1.05
C LEU A 23 24.33 -8.72 2.15
N LEU A 24 23.24 -9.41 1.81
CA LEU A 24 22.26 -9.87 2.79
C LEU A 24 22.88 -10.77 3.86
N SER A 25 23.71 -11.74 3.45
CA SER A 25 24.39 -12.65 4.38
C SER A 25 25.46 -11.94 5.24
N ALA A 26 26.21 -10.99 4.68
CA ALA A 26 27.15 -10.17 5.43
C ALA A 26 26.45 -9.26 6.44
N MET A 27 25.31 -8.69 6.07
CA MET A 27 24.51 -7.85 6.95
C MET A 27 23.91 -8.62 8.12
N HIS A 28 23.44 -9.85 7.88
CA HIS A 28 22.97 -10.72 8.95
C HIS A 28 24.06 -10.96 9.99
N ARG A 29 25.29 -11.30 9.55
CA ARG A 29 26.44 -11.48 10.45
C ARG A 29 26.82 -10.21 11.21
N LEU A 30 26.76 -9.05 10.54
CA LEU A 30 27.05 -7.76 11.18
C LEU A 30 25.99 -7.39 12.24
N CYS A 31 24.72 -7.72 12.02
CA CYS A 31 23.65 -7.49 13.00
C CYS A 31 23.72 -8.48 14.18
N GLU A 32 24.22 -9.71 13.97
CA GLU A 32 24.50 -10.65 15.06
C GLU A 32 25.64 -10.16 15.96
N GLU A 33 26.67 -9.53 15.39
CA GLU A 33 27.80 -8.98 16.12
C GLU A 33 27.48 -7.64 16.81
N ASP A 34 26.66 -6.80 16.17
CA ASP A 34 26.19 -5.53 16.72
C ASP A 34 24.65 -5.50 16.74
N PRO A 35 24.03 -5.85 17.88
CA PRO A 35 22.57 -5.85 18.03
C PRO A 35 21.91 -4.47 17.92
N THR A 36 22.70 -3.39 17.82
CA THR A 36 22.19 -2.02 17.63
C THR A 36 22.09 -1.65 16.15
N LEU A 37 22.60 -2.49 15.25
CA LEU A 37 22.33 -2.44 13.82
C LEU A 37 21.10 -3.29 13.50
N THR A 38 20.23 -2.75 12.65
CA THR A 38 19.14 -3.51 12.05
C THR A 38 19.17 -3.33 10.55
N CYS A 39 18.87 -4.39 9.82
CA CYS A 39 18.85 -4.40 8.37
C CYS A 39 17.54 -5.03 7.91
N ASP A 40 16.69 -4.25 7.25
CA ASP A 40 15.37 -4.66 6.80
C ASP A 40 15.19 -4.33 5.32
N HIS A 41 14.48 -5.20 4.59
CA HIS A 41 14.10 -4.92 3.21
C HIS A 41 12.74 -4.22 3.21
N ASP A 42 12.70 -2.98 2.72
CA ASP A 42 11.45 -2.22 2.63
C ASP A 42 10.63 -2.75 1.44
N ALA A 43 9.49 -3.36 1.73
CA ALA A 43 8.63 -3.96 0.72
C ALA A 43 7.97 -2.95 -0.24
N GLN A 44 7.90 -1.66 0.15
CA GLN A 44 7.27 -0.61 -0.66
C GLN A 44 8.28 0.07 -1.58
N THR A 45 9.51 0.31 -1.12
CA THR A 45 10.57 0.96 -1.91
C THR A 45 11.49 -0.05 -2.59
N HIS A 46 11.43 -1.33 -2.20
CA HIS A 46 12.34 -2.41 -2.59
C HIS A 46 13.81 -2.11 -2.23
N GLU A 47 14.06 -1.23 -1.27
CA GLU A 47 15.40 -0.87 -0.81
C GLU A 47 15.81 -1.70 0.41
N LEU A 48 17.08 -2.09 0.48
CA LEU A 48 17.66 -2.63 1.71
C LEU A 48 18.03 -1.46 2.62
N VAL A 49 17.42 -1.36 3.79
CA VAL A 49 17.59 -0.25 4.73
C VAL A 49 18.40 -0.69 5.93
N LEU A 50 19.58 -0.10 6.10
CA LEU A 50 20.43 -0.25 7.27
C LEU A 50 20.12 0.87 8.28
N SER A 51 19.73 0.49 9.49
CA SER A 51 19.44 1.41 10.58
C SER A 51 20.39 1.24 11.75
N GLY A 52 20.73 2.35 12.42
CA GLY A 52 21.62 2.35 13.56
C GLY A 52 21.48 3.59 14.43
N MET A 53 22.28 3.65 15.49
CA MET A 53 22.25 4.73 16.48
C MET A 53 22.59 6.13 15.94
N GLY A 54 23.35 6.23 14.85
CA GLY A 54 23.76 7.52 14.27
C GLY A 54 24.54 7.38 12.97
N GLU A 55 24.80 8.51 12.31
CA GLU A 55 25.46 8.53 11.00
C GLU A 55 26.88 7.93 11.03
N LEU A 56 27.67 8.24 12.06
CA LEU A 56 29.02 7.69 12.22
C LEU A 56 28.98 6.16 12.37
N HIS A 57 28.01 5.66 13.12
CA HIS A 57 27.85 4.22 13.34
C HIS A 57 27.57 3.49 12.03
N LEU A 58 26.68 4.05 11.20
CA LEU A 58 26.38 3.50 9.88
C LEU A 58 27.59 3.54 8.93
N ARG A 59 28.39 4.62 8.96
CA ARG A 59 29.63 4.71 8.18
C ARG A 59 30.63 3.62 8.56
N VAL A 60 30.83 3.37 9.85
CA VAL A 60 31.71 2.29 10.33
C VAL A 60 31.19 0.92 9.91
N ALA A 61 29.88 0.69 9.94
CA ALA A 61 29.28 -0.56 9.46
C ALA A 61 29.53 -0.79 7.96
N ILE A 62 29.38 0.26 7.14
CA ILE A 62 29.68 0.22 5.70
C ILE A 62 31.18 -0.03 5.43
N GLU A 63 32.08 0.57 6.21
CA GLU A 63 33.51 0.30 6.10
C GLU A 63 33.86 -1.15 6.47
N ARG A 64 33.18 -1.73 7.48
CA ARG A 64 33.36 -3.14 7.84
C ARG A 64 32.92 -4.08 6.72
N LEU A 65 31.83 -3.77 6.01
CA LEU A 65 31.42 -4.50 4.80
C LEU A 65 32.54 -4.52 3.76
N LYS A 66 33.15 -3.37 3.50
CA LYS A 66 34.25 -3.25 2.55
C LYS A 66 35.49 -4.02 2.99
N ASN A 67 35.93 -3.85 4.24
CA ASN A 67 37.21 -4.38 4.71
C ASN A 67 37.18 -5.88 5.00
N ARG A 68 36.07 -6.41 5.53
CA ARG A 68 35.99 -7.82 5.96
C ARG A 68 35.33 -8.73 4.92
N PHE A 69 34.38 -8.20 4.16
CA PHE A 69 33.61 -8.98 3.19
C PHE A 69 33.95 -8.63 1.74
N SER A 70 34.87 -7.68 1.52
CA SER A 70 35.23 -7.16 0.20
C SER A 70 34.01 -6.66 -0.59
N LEU A 71 33.00 -6.15 0.12
CA LEU A 71 31.74 -5.67 -0.46
C LEU A 71 31.74 -4.15 -0.55
N GLU A 72 31.72 -3.65 -1.78
CA GLU A 72 31.51 -2.23 -2.02
C GLU A 72 30.01 -1.93 -2.17
N VAL A 73 29.49 -1.10 -1.26
CA VAL A 73 28.10 -0.66 -1.25
C VAL A 73 28.01 0.85 -1.48
N SER A 74 26.99 1.26 -2.23
CA SER A 74 26.55 2.65 -2.28
C SER A 74 25.53 2.88 -1.15
N SER A 75 25.48 4.10 -0.62
CA SER A 75 24.47 4.47 0.38
C SER A 75 23.79 5.77 -0.01
N ARG A 76 22.49 5.87 0.27
CA ARG A 76 21.66 7.06 0.06
C ARG A 76 20.66 7.21 1.21
N LYS A 77 20.06 8.38 1.33
CA LYS A 77 18.90 8.56 2.21
C LYS A 77 17.78 7.62 1.72
N PRO A 78 17.17 6.81 2.61
CA PRO A 78 16.12 5.89 2.23
C PRO A 78 14.92 6.68 1.71
N ARG A 79 14.24 6.13 0.71
CA ARG A 79 13.02 6.76 0.19
C ARG A 79 11.93 6.66 1.25
N VAL A 80 11.19 7.76 1.43
CA VAL A 80 10.01 7.75 2.30
C VAL A 80 8.90 7.02 1.54
N ALA A 81 8.39 5.93 2.11
CA ALA A 81 7.18 5.28 1.63
C ALA A 81 5.97 6.18 1.92
N TYR A 82 5.72 7.14 1.04
CA TYR A 82 4.55 8.01 1.14
C TYR A 82 3.28 7.16 1.12
N ARG A 83 2.31 7.55 1.94
CA ARG A 83 0.98 6.95 2.00
C ARG A 83 -0.06 8.04 1.87
N GLU A 84 -1.13 7.72 1.18
CA GLU A 84 -2.27 8.62 0.99
C GLU A 84 -3.30 8.37 2.10
N THR A 85 -4.03 9.41 2.49
CA THR A 85 -5.20 9.30 3.36
C THR A 85 -6.14 10.47 3.07
N ILE A 86 -7.35 10.43 3.59
CA ILE A 86 -8.35 11.50 3.45
C ILE A 86 -8.46 12.32 4.72
N THR A 87 -8.89 13.57 4.60
CA THR A 87 -9.08 14.50 5.74
C THR A 87 -10.55 14.70 6.08
N ALA A 88 -11.45 14.49 5.12
CA ALA A 88 -12.88 14.67 5.29
C ALA A 88 -13.67 13.43 4.86
N ARG A 89 -14.93 13.37 5.28
CA ARG A 89 -15.89 12.40 4.75
C ARG A 89 -16.33 12.82 3.35
N ALA A 90 -16.52 11.85 2.46
CA ALA A 90 -17.09 12.12 1.14
C ALA A 90 -17.87 10.93 0.60
N GLU A 91 -18.72 11.20 -0.38
CA GLU A 91 -19.50 10.20 -1.09
C GLU A 91 -19.03 10.08 -2.53
N GLY A 92 -18.94 8.85 -3.01
CA GLY A 92 -18.58 8.50 -4.36
C GLY A 92 -19.62 7.63 -5.00
N HIS A 93 -19.78 7.81 -6.30
CA HIS A 93 -20.67 6.98 -7.08
C HIS A 93 -20.02 6.63 -8.42
N TYR A 94 -20.34 5.46 -8.92
CA TYR A 94 -19.98 5.12 -10.28
C TYR A 94 -20.96 4.14 -10.89
N ARG A 95 -21.38 4.45 -12.13
CA ARG A 95 -22.21 3.59 -12.95
C ARG A 95 -21.43 3.07 -14.16
N LEU A 96 -21.23 1.76 -14.20
CA LEU A 96 -20.76 1.03 -15.36
C LEU A 96 -21.96 0.61 -16.20
N LYS A 97 -22.03 1.11 -17.44
CA LYS A 97 -22.93 0.61 -18.48
C LYS A 97 -22.14 0.45 -19.77
N LYS A 98 -21.85 -0.78 -20.16
CA LYS A 98 -21.23 -1.11 -21.45
C LYS A 98 -22.04 -2.19 -22.14
N GLN A 99 -22.35 -1.93 -23.40
CA GLN A 99 -23.04 -2.85 -24.28
C GLN A 99 -22.30 -2.83 -25.62
N THR A 100 -21.47 -3.85 -25.86
CA THR A 100 -20.70 -3.99 -27.11
C THR A 100 -20.94 -5.38 -27.66
N GLY A 101 -21.86 -5.54 -28.62
CA GLY A 101 -22.07 -6.72 -29.49
C GLY A 101 -22.27 -8.11 -28.86
N GLY A 102 -21.95 -8.29 -27.58
CA GLY A 102 -21.97 -9.52 -26.78
C GLY A 102 -22.37 -9.21 -25.34
N ALA A 103 -21.95 -10.03 -24.36
CA ALA A 103 -22.41 -9.92 -22.98
C ALA A 103 -22.18 -8.51 -22.39
N GLY A 104 -23.26 -7.85 -21.98
CA GLY A 104 -23.19 -6.53 -21.40
C GLY A 104 -22.49 -6.52 -20.04
N GLN A 105 -22.12 -5.32 -19.60
CA GLN A 105 -21.62 -5.06 -18.25
C GLN A 105 -22.46 -3.96 -17.62
N PHE A 106 -23.04 -4.28 -16.48
CA PHE A 106 -23.80 -3.34 -15.67
C PHE A 106 -23.43 -3.47 -14.19
N ALA A 107 -23.10 -2.34 -13.58
CA ALA A 107 -22.99 -2.21 -12.13
C ALA A 107 -23.10 -0.74 -11.75
N GLU A 108 -23.86 -0.43 -10.72
CA GLU A 108 -23.88 0.89 -10.11
C GLU A 108 -23.57 0.72 -8.63
N VAL A 109 -22.64 1.51 -8.11
CA VAL A 109 -22.18 1.46 -6.71
C VAL A 109 -22.16 2.86 -6.15
N PHE A 110 -22.78 3.02 -4.98
CA PHE A 110 -22.69 4.20 -4.14
C PHE A 110 -21.98 3.83 -2.83
N LEU A 111 -20.98 4.62 -2.49
CA LEU A 111 -20.23 4.43 -1.26
C LEU A 111 -19.92 5.76 -0.60
N ARG A 112 -19.67 5.69 0.70
CA ARG A 112 -19.13 6.79 1.49
C ARG A 112 -17.80 6.39 2.09
N ILE A 113 -16.89 7.33 2.19
CA ILE A 113 -15.58 7.15 2.80
C ILE A 113 -15.43 8.08 3.99
N GLU A 114 -14.74 7.61 5.02
CA GLU A 114 -14.42 8.40 6.20
C GLU A 114 -13.00 8.12 6.70
N PRO A 115 -12.28 9.14 7.20
CA PRO A 115 -10.96 8.95 7.75
C PRO A 115 -11.05 8.18 9.07
N LEU A 116 -10.09 7.29 9.28
CA LEU A 116 -9.88 6.60 10.55
C LEU A 116 -8.72 7.24 11.33
N ALA A 117 -8.58 6.86 12.59
CA ALA A 117 -7.41 7.21 13.37
C ALA A 117 -6.13 6.65 12.72
N ARG A 118 -5.01 7.34 12.90
CA ARG A 118 -3.72 6.89 12.35
C ARG A 118 -3.36 5.49 12.86
N GLY A 119 -3.06 4.58 11.94
CA GLY A 119 -2.72 3.20 12.25
C GLY A 119 -3.93 2.26 12.41
N ALA A 120 -5.14 2.74 12.16
CA ALA A 120 -6.34 1.90 12.12
C ALA A 120 -6.42 1.03 10.86
N GLY A 121 -5.70 1.40 9.78
CA GLY A 121 -5.63 0.60 8.57
C GLY A 121 -6.85 0.80 7.66
N PHE A 122 -7.45 -0.27 7.18
CA PHE A 122 -8.57 -0.23 6.24
C PHE A 122 -9.77 -1.00 6.80
N GLU A 123 -10.95 -0.38 6.73
CA GLU A 123 -12.21 -1.03 7.09
C GLU A 123 -13.20 -0.95 5.94
N PHE A 124 -13.85 -2.07 5.65
CA PHE A 124 -14.93 -2.16 4.67
C PHE A 124 -16.23 -2.60 5.35
N ALA A 125 -17.33 -1.92 5.05
CA ALA A 125 -18.65 -2.29 5.52
C ALA A 125 -19.69 -2.18 4.39
N SER A 126 -20.76 -2.98 4.50
CA SER A 126 -21.91 -2.95 3.62
C SER A 126 -23.16 -2.62 4.43
N GLU A 127 -23.82 -1.53 4.07
CA GLU A 127 -25.13 -1.10 4.55
C GLU A 127 -26.17 -1.14 3.42
N VAL A 128 -25.93 -1.97 2.40
CA VAL A 128 -26.88 -2.13 1.28
C VAL A 128 -28.18 -2.75 1.77
N PHE A 129 -29.29 -2.05 1.59
CA PHE A 129 -30.64 -2.53 1.91
C PHE A 129 -31.41 -2.96 0.66
N GLY A 130 -32.41 -3.82 0.85
CA GLY A 130 -33.38 -4.17 -0.21
C GLY A 130 -32.83 -4.95 -1.41
N GLY A 131 -31.58 -5.45 -1.35
CA GLY A 131 -30.97 -6.22 -2.43
C GLY A 131 -30.55 -5.38 -3.65
N ALA A 132 -30.39 -4.06 -3.48
CA ALA A 132 -29.98 -3.14 -4.55
C ALA A 132 -28.65 -3.56 -5.22
N ILE A 133 -27.73 -4.09 -4.40
CA ILE A 133 -26.62 -4.92 -4.83
C ILE A 133 -26.82 -6.33 -4.23
N PRO A 134 -26.90 -7.40 -5.04
CA PRO A 134 -26.90 -8.77 -4.54
C PRO A 134 -25.67 -9.04 -3.67
N THR A 135 -25.88 -9.65 -2.49
CA THR A 135 -24.82 -9.87 -1.48
C THR A 135 -23.59 -10.58 -2.03
N GLN A 136 -23.78 -11.46 -3.03
CA GLN A 136 -22.69 -12.16 -3.73
C GLN A 136 -21.68 -11.23 -4.42
N PHE A 137 -22.09 -10.01 -4.79
CA PHE A 137 -21.22 -9.04 -5.47
C PHE A 137 -20.55 -8.04 -4.51
N ILE A 138 -20.92 -8.02 -3.23
CA ILE A 138 -20.30 -7.16 -2.23
C ILE A 138 -18.79 -7.43 -2.09
N PRO A 139 -18.31 -8.69 -2.03
CA PRO A 139 -16.87 -8.97 -2.03
C PRO A 139 -16.16 -8.47 -3.29
N SER A 140 -16.86 -8.41 -4.42
CA SER A 140 -16.32 -7.94 -5.70
C SER A 140 -16.15 -6.42 -5.67
N VAL A 141 -17.11 -5.69 -5.06
CA VAL A 141 -16.98 -4.26 -4.77
C VAL A 141 -15.80 -4.00 -3.84
N GLU A 142 -15.69 -4.73 -2.73
CA GLU A 142 -14.58 -4.63 -1.77
C GLU A 142 -13.22 -4.82 -2.45
N LYS A 143 -13.05 -5.87 -3.26
CA LYS A 143 -11.82 -6.09 -4.04
C LYS A 143 -11.47 -4.90 -4.93
N GLY A 144 -12.48 -4.30 -5.57
CA GLY A 144 -12.30 -3.10 -6.39
C GLY A 144 -11.81 -1.90 -5.57
N VAL A 145 -12.33 -1.74 -4.36
CA VAL A 145 -11.88 -0.71 -3.39
C VAL A 145 -10.44 -0.98 -2.96
N THR A 146 -10.11 -2.21 -2.55
CA THR A 146 -8.73 -2.58 -2.14
C THR A 146 -7.71 -2.28 -3.24
N GLU A 147 -8.02 -2.62 -4.49
CA GLU A 147 -7.14 -2.27 -5.61
C GLU A 147 -6.98 -0.77 -5.82
N ALA A 148 -8.00 0.03 -5.51
CA ALA A 148 -7.92 1.47 -5.57
C ALA A 148 -7.04 2.02 -4.45
N LEU A 149 -7.09 1.42 -3.26
CA LEU A 149 -6.22 1.74 -2.13
C LEU A 149 -4.76 1.45 -2.47
N ASP A 150 -4.47 0.25 -2.99
CA ASP A 150 -3.11 -0.16 -3.35
C ASP A 150 -2.49 0.72 -4.42
N GLN A 151 -3.31 1.15 -5.40
CA GLN A 151 -2.85 1.98 -6.51
C GLN A 151 -2.70 3.46 -6.18
N GLY A 152 -3.31 3.97 -5.11
CA GLY A 152 -3.25 5.39 -4.78
C GLY A 152 -3.97 6.29 -5.81
N PRO A 153 -5.22 6.72 -5.54
CA PRO A 153 -6.03 7.46 -6.51
C PRO A 153 -5.45 8.84 -6.90
N LEU A 154 -4.53 9.43 -6.11
CA LEU A 154 -3.87 10.69 -6.42
C LEU A 154 -2.51 10.51 -7.11
N GLY A 155 -1.57 9.85 -6.44
CA GLY A 155 -0.14 9.92 -6.75
C GLY A 155 0.54 8.57 -6.94
N GLY A 156 -0.23 7.47 -6.94
CA GLY A 156 0.36 6.13 -7.03
C GLY A 156 0.77 5.53 -5.69
N TYR A 157 0.42 6.16 -4.56
CA TYR A 157 0.83 5.72 -3.24
C TYR A 157 -0.29 4.99 -2.49
N PRO A 158 0.00 3.87 -1.80
CA PRO A 158 -1.00 3.15 -1.05
C PRO A 158 -1.76 4.03 -0.06
N VAL A 159 -3.08 3.89 -0.05
CA VAL A 159 -3.97 4.60 0.87
C VAL A 159 -4.09 3.83 2.19
N GLN A 160 -4.09 4.54 3.32
CA GLN A 160 -4.33 3.98 4.65
C GLN A 160 -5.28 4.83 5.49
N ASP A 161 -5.74 4.25 6.59
CA ASP A 161 -6.56 4.90 7.62
C ASP A 161 -7.89 5.42 7.04
N VAL A 162 -8.58 4.57 6.27
CA VAL A 162 -9.85 4.90 5.64
C VAL A 162 -10.86 3.78 5.88
N ARG A 163 -12.08 4.18 6.22
CA ARG A 163 -13.24 3.30 6.22
C ARG A 163 -14.11 3.58 5.03
N VAL A 164 -14.55 2.52 4.37
CA VAL A 164 -15.42 2.57 3.18
C VAL A 164 -16.72 1.82 3.49
N VAL A 165 -17.84 2.51 3.31
CA VAL A 165 -19.17 1.93 3.51
C VAL A 165 -19.95 1.99 2.21
N VAL A 166 -20.27 0.83 1.65
CA VAL A 166 -21.19 0.72 0.50
C VAL A 166 -22.61 0.74 1.02
N TYR A 167 -23.41 1.69 0.58
CA TYR A 167 -24.76 1.88 1.12
C TYR A 167 -25.87 1.68 0.08
N ASP A 168 -25.57 1.80 -1.21
CA ASP A 168 -26.55 1.61 -2.29
C ASP A 168 -25.87 1.20 -3.60
N GLY A 169 -26.68 0.79 -4.58
CA GLY A 169 -26.22 0.45 -5.92
C GLY A 169 -27.34 -0.11 -6.78
N LYS A 170 -27.00 -0.55 -7.98
CA LYS A 170 -27.94 -1.25 -8.87
C LYS A 170 -27.26 -2.39 -9.60
N ALA A 171 -27.98 -3.50 -9.69
CA ALA A 171 -27.65 -4.64 -10.52
C ALA A 171 -28.63 -4.78 -11.70
N HIS A 172 -28.20 -5.51 -12.73
CA HIS A 172 -29.03 -5.98 -13.83
C HIS A 172 -28.93 -7.50 -13.87
N SER A 173 -30.05 -8.20 -14.06
CA SER A 173 -30.11 -9.66 -13.96
C SER A 173 -29.20 -10.40 -14.94
N VAL A 174 -28.93 -9.80 -16.11
CA VAL A 174 -28.15 -10.43 -17.18
C VAL A 174 -26.74 -9.84 -17.31
N ASP A 175 -26.62 -8.54 -17.10
CA ASP A 175 -25.37 -7.80 -17.40
C ASP A 175 -24.49 -7.57 -16.17
N SER A 176 -25.00 -7.85 -14.96
CA SER A 176 -24.19 -7.73 -13.74
C SER A 176 -23.37 -8.98 -13.47
N LYS A 177 -22.07 -8.76 -13.31
CA LYS A 177 -21.05 -9.79 -13.04
C LYS A 177 -20.03 -9.23 -12.06
N ASP A 178 -19.25 -10.11 -11.42
CA ASP A 178 -18.18 -9.75 -10.50
C ASP A 178 -17.25 -8.65 -11.02
N MET A 179 -16.80 -8.79 -12.27
CA MET A 179 -15.89 -7.81 -12.88
C MET A 179 -16.52 -6.43 -13.06
N ALA A 180 -17.84 -6.35 -13.27
CA ALA A 180 -18.54 -5.08 -13.37
C ALA A 180 -18.59 -4.37 -12.00
N PHE A 181 -18.94 -5.09 -10.94
CA PHE A 181 -18.97 -4.55 -9.58
C PHE A 181 -17.60 -4.21 -9.02
N ARG A 182 -16.57 -5.00 -9.33
CA ARG A 182 -15.17 -4.69 -9.03
C ARG A 182 -14.72 -3.39 -9.69
N THR A 183 -15.03 -3.23 -10.98
CA THR A 183 -14.72 -2.00 -11.71
C THR A 183 -15.49 -0.80 -11.15
N ALA A 184 -16.76 -0.99 -10.81
CA ALA A 184 -17.59 0.06 -10.25
C ALA A 184 -17.14 0.50 -8.86
N GLY A 185 -16.85 -0.44 -7.95
CA GLY A 185 -16.30 -0.16 -6.62
C GLY A 185 -15.00 0.64 -6.68
N LYS A 186 -14.07 0.20 -7.54
CA LYS A 186 -12.80 0.91 -7.78
C LYS A 186 -12.99 2.37 -8.20
N ARG A 187 -13.91 2.60 -9.15
CA ARG A 187 -14.17 3.95 -9.68
C ARG A 187 -14.97 4.81 -8.72
N ALA A 188 -15.94 4.23 -8.01
CA ALA A 188 -16.70 4.93 -6.97
C ALA A 188 -15.80 5.36 -5.81
N PHE A 189 -14.85 4.52 -5.39
CA PHE A 189 -13.86 4.89 -4.38
C PHE A 189 -12.99 6.05 -4.85
N ARG A 190 -12.47 5.99 -6.09
CA ARG A 190 -11.66 7.07 -6.65
C ARG A 190 -12.43 8.40 -6.71
N ASP A 191 -13.71 8.35 -7.10
CA ASP A 191 -14.60 9.52 -7.09
C ASP A 191 -14.77 10.11 -5.68
N ALA A 192 -15.06 9.27 -4.68
CA ALA A 192 -15.16 9.69 -3.28
C ALA A 192 -13.84 10.30 -2.77
N PHE A 193 -12.72 9.65 -3.05
CA PHE A 193 -11.41 10.05 -2.57
C PHE A 193 -10.99 11.43 -3.08
N LEU A 194 -11.28 11.71 -4.37
CA LEU A 194 -10.99 13.01 -4.96
C LEU A 194 -11.84 14.14 -4.36
N LYS A 195 -13.05 13.82 -3.89
CA LYS A 195 -13.96 14.78 -3.21
C LYS A 195 -13.66 14.96 -1.73
N ALA A 196 -13.04 13.97 -1.08
CA ALA A 196 -12.65 14.02 0.33
C ALA A 196 -11.43 14.89 0.63
N ARG A 197 -10.95 15.66 -0.36
CA ARG A 197 -9.84 16.59 -0.21
C ARG A 197 -10.32 17.85 0.51
N GLY A 198 -9.99 17.94 1.80
CA GLY A 198 -9.84 19.19 2.56
C GLY A 198 -8.37 19.46 2.82
#